data_AF-A0A1D9MCB3-F1
#
_entry.id   AF-A0A1D9MCB3-F1
#
_cell.length_a   1.000
_cell.length_b   1.000
_cell.length_c   1.000
_cell.angle_alpha   90.00
_cell.angle_beta   90.00
_cell.angle_gamma   90.00
#
_symmetry.space_group_name_H-M   'P 1'
#
loop_
_entity.id
_entity.type
_entity.pdbx_description
1 polymer ?
#
loop_
_entity_poly.entity_id
_entity_poly.type
_entity_poly.pdbx_seq_one_letter_code
_entity_poly.pdbx_strand_id
1 'polypeptide(L)'
;MPVARPFRAFLRRDDGSATIEAVLWLPVFVYILALSVDASMAFFTHSRVLGVVQDINRSFALGRIETAAAAQTALLDRLAPSYGSEVQVTTTLTDGVIDTTVTVPMSKVLVLGVLPGWAISAISVQAFQYKEI
;
A
#
# COMPACT_ATOMS: atom_id res chain seq x y z
N MET A 1 42.07 9.72 53.50
CA MET A 1 41.16 8.60 53.20
C MET A 1 40.58 8.80 51.80
N PRO A 2 40.89 7.99 50.77
CA PRO A 2 40.25 8.14 49.46
C PRO A 2 39.21 7.04 49.26
N VAL A 3 37.93 7.38 49.45
CA VAL A 3 36.77 6.51 49.11
C VAL A 3 36.13 7.08 47.85
N ALA A 4 36.75 6.86 46.69
CA ALA A 4 36.24 7.34 45.40
C ALA A 4 36.36 6.29 44.28
N ARG A 5 36.34 4.99 44.63
CA ARG A 5 36.53 3.88 43.69
C ARG A 5 35.29 3.06 43.26
N PRO A 6 34.08 3.13 43.85
CA PRO A 6 33.00 2.24 43.41
C PRO A 6 32.27 2.71 42.13
N PHE A 7 32.19 4.03 41.88
CA PHE A 7 31.42 4.56 40.75
C PHE A 7 32.06 4.28 39.38
N ARG A 8 33.39 4.25 39.30
CA ARG A 8 34.11 3.99 38.04
C ARG A 8 34.08 2.52 37.62
N ALA A 9 33.87 1.60 38.58
CA ALA A 9 33.72 0.17 38.30
C ALA A 9 32.30 -0.18 37.83
N PHE A 10 31.29 0.59 38.26
CA PHE A 10 29.90 0.39 37.84
C PHE A 10 29.67 0.80 36.36
N LEU A 11 30.37 1.83 35.89
CA LEU A 11 30.35 2.29 34.49
C LEU A 11 31.11 1.35 33.52
N ARG A 12 31.83 0.34 34.02
CA ARG A 12 32.67 -0.58 33.21
C ARG A 12 32.19 -2.03 33.26
N ARG A 13 30.95 -2.25 33.70
CA ARG A 13 30.33 -3.59 33.78
C ARG A 13 29.50 -3.85 32.53
N ASP A 14 29.97 -4.77 31.70
CA ASP A 14 29.29 -5.24 30.49
C ASP A 14 28.25 -6.36 30.77
N ASP A 15 28.11 -6.78 32.04
CA ASP A 15 27.22 -7.89 32.44
C ASP A 15 25.73 -7.64 32.12
N GLY A 16 25.32 -6.37 31.88
CA GLY A 16 23.98 -5.98 31.45
C GLY A 16 23.86 -5.62 29.96
N SER A 17 24.97 -5.67 29.21
CA SER A 17 25.01 -5.26 27.79
C SER A 17 24.09 -6.12 26.93
N ALA A 18 24.05 -7.43 27.17
CA ALA A 18 23.18 -8.35 26.43
C ALA A 18 21.68 -8.03 26.59
N THR A 19 21.24 -7.62 27.79
CA THR A 19 19.84 -7.25 28.06
C THR A 19 19.49 -5.91 27.40
N ILE A 20 20.41 -4.93 27.45
CA ILE A 20 20.22 -3.62 26.81
C ILE A 20 20.14 -3.77 25.29
N GLU A 21 21.02 -4.59 24.71
CA GLU A 21 21.03 -4.88 23.28
C GLU A 21 19.71 -5.54 22.84
N ALA A 22 19.22 -6.54 23.58
CA ALA A 22 17.95 -7.19 23.28
C ALA A 22 16.76 -6.20 23.30
N VAL A 23 16.74 -5.26 24.25
CA VAL A 23 15.70 -4.22 24.33
C VAL A 23 15.80 -3.25 23.15
N LEU A 24 17.01 -2.93 22.68
CA LEU A 24 17.21 -2.10 21.48
C LEU A 24 16.80 -2.81 20.18
N TRP A 25 16.92 -4.13 20.11
CA TRP A 25 16.48 -4.92 18.95
C TRP A 25 14.97 -5.09 18.85
N LEU A 26 14.27 -5.13 19.98
CA LEU A 26 12.82 -5.33 20.02
C LEU A 26 12.02 -4.32 19.16
N PRO A 27 12.24 -2.98 19.23
CA PRO A 27 11.53 -2.04 18.36
C PRO A 27 11.88 -2.22 16.88
N VAL A 28 13.11 -2.64 16.54
CA VAL A 28 13.50 -2.95 15.16
C VAL A 28 12.72 -4.16 14.65
N PHE A 29 12.59 -5.22 15.45
CA PHE A 29 11.78 -6.39 15.11
C PHE A 29 10.30 -6.03 14.92
N VAL A 30 9.72 -5.27 15.83
CA VAL A 30 8.33 -4.81 15.72
C VAL A 30 8.14 -3.96 14.46
N TYR A 31 9.09 -3.08 14.14
CA TYR A 31 9.04 -2.27 12.92
C TYR A 31 9.06 -3.12 11.65
N ILE A 32 9.91 -4.15 11.58
CA ILE A 32 9.97 -5.07 10.43
C ILE A 32 8.66 -5.86 10.29
N LEU A 33 8.07 -6.32 11.40
CA LEU A 33 6.77 -7.00 11.39
C LEU A 33 5.67 -6.05 10.90
N ALA A 34 5.64 -4.82 11.39
CA ALA A 34 4.67 -3.82 10.95
C ALA A 34 4.80 -3.50 9.46
N LEU A 35 6.04 -3.39 8.97
CA LEU A 35 6.33 -3.17 7.54
C LEU A 35 5.81 -4.35 6.70
N SER A 36 6.00 -5.58 7.19
CA SER A 36 5.51 -6.79 6.51
C SER A 36 3.97 -6.81 6.40
N VAL A 37 3.27 -6.37 7.46
CA VAL A 37 1.80 -6.24 7.45
C VAL A 37 1.35 -5.22 6.41
N ASP A 38 1.93 -4.01 6.45
CA ASP A 38 1.58 -2.93 5.53
C ASP A 38 1.88 -3.30 4.07
N ALA A 39 3.02 -3.94 3.79
CA ALA A 39 3.35 -4.45 2.46
C ALA A 39 2.32 -5.50 1.97
N SER A 40 1.93 -6.44 2.84
CA SER A 40 0.93 -7.45 2.52
C SER A 40 -0.43 -6.81 2.18
N MET A 41 -0.84 -5.78 2.92
CA MET A 41 -2.07 -5.04 2.67
C MET A 41 -2.02 -4.23 1.36
N ALA A 42 -0.87 -3.67 1.02
CA ALA A 42 -0.66 -3.00 -0.27
C ALA A 42 -0.86 -3.97 -1.45
N PHE A 43 -0.25 -5.16 -1.41
CA PHE A 43 -0.43 -6.19 -2.44
C PHE A 43 -1.85 -6.73 -2.51
N PHE A 44 -2.50 -6.91 -1.36
CA PHE A 44 -3.89 -7.33 -1.29
C PHE A 44 -4.81 -6.31 -1.98
N THR A 45 -4.63 -5.03 -1.69
CA THR A 45 -5.38 -3.94 -2.32
C THR A 45 -5.13 -3.89 -3.82
N HIS A 46 -3.87 -3.96 -4.26
CA HIS A 46 -3.52 -4.00 -5.67
C HIS A 46 -4.26 -5.12 -6.42
N SER A 47 -4.24 -6.33 -5.85
CA SER A 47 -4.89 -7.50 -6.46
C SER A 47 -6.42 -7.34 -6.52
N ARG A 48 -7.03 -6.78 -5.46
CA ARG A 48 -8.48 -6.53 -5.42
C ARG A 48 -8.91 -5.48 -6.43
N VAL A 49 -8.16 -4.38 -6.55
CA VAL A 49 -8.42 -3.32 -7.53
C VAL A 49 -8.27 -3.85 -8.94
N LEU A 50 -7.21 -4.62 -9.22
CA LEU A 50 -6.98 -5.22 -10.54
C LEU A 50 -8.15 -6.10 -10.97
N GLY A 51 -8.67 -6.95 -10.08
CA GLY A 51 -9.84 -7.78 -10.39
C GLY A 51 -11.08 -6.95 -10.74
N VAL A 52 -11.36 -5.89 -9.97
CA VAL A 52 -12.48 -4.97 -10.25
C VAL A 52 -12.29 -4.28 -11.61
N VAL A 53 -11.08 -3.83 -11.92
CA VAL A 53 -10.77 -3.20 -13.21
C VAL A 53 -10.99 -4.17 -14.36
N GLN A 54 -10.53 -5.41 -14.24
CA GLN A 54 -10.71 -6.44 -15.27
C GLN A 54 -12.18 -6.77 -15.51
N ASP A 55 -12.99 -6.86 -14.45
CA ASP A 55 -14.42 -7.12 -14.57
C ASP A 55 -15.15 -5.99 -15.33
N ILE A 56 -14.83 -4.73 -15.02
CA ILE A 56 -15.44 -3.57 -15.70
C ILE A 56 -14.93 -3.44 -17.14
N ASN A 57 -13.62 -3.59 -17.37
CA ASN A 57 -13.05 -3.56 -18.71
C ASN A 57 -13.66 -4.65 -19.60
N ARG A 58 -13.91 -5.85 -19.06
CA ARG A 58 -14.62 -6.91 -19.77
C ARG A 58 -16.06 -6.54 -20.08
N SER A 59 -16.78 -5.93 -19.12
CA SER A 59 -18.14 -5.44 -19.36
C SER A 59 -18.18 -4.37 -20.46
N PHE A 60 -17.17 -3.51 -20.51
CA PHE A 60 -17.00 -2.48 -21.55
C PHE A 60 -16.62 -3.07 -22.91
N ALA A 61 -15.73 -4.07 -22.95
CA ALA A 61 -15.38 -4.79 -24.16
C ALA A 61 -16.59 -5.51 -24.79
N LEU A 62 -17.47 -6.08 -23.97
CA LEU A 62 -18.70 -6.75 -24.41
C LEU A 62 -19.85 -5.78 -24.78
N GLY A 63 -19.64 -4.46 -24.67
CA GLY A 63 -20.65 -3.46 -24.99
C GLY A 63 -21.79 -3.33 -23.97
N ARG A 64 -21.71 -3.98 -22.79
CA ARG A 64 -22.68 -3.78 -21.70
C ARG A 64 -22.54 -2.42 -21.04
N ILE A 65 -21.31 -1.90 -21.05
CA ILE A 65 -21.01 -0.50 -20.79
C ILE A 65 -20.72 0.10 -22.16
N GLU A 66 -21.36 1.21 -22.49
CA GLU A 66 -21.29 1.75 -23.87
C GLU A 66 -20.13 2.74 -24.04
N THR A 67 -19.73 3.43 -22.97
CA THR A 67 -18.75 4.53 -23.02
C THR A 67 -17.65 4.37 -21.99
N ALA A 68 -16.46 4.91 -22.31
CA ALA A 68 -15.34 4.95 -21.36
C ALA A 68 -15.70 5.76 -20.10
N ALA A 69 -16.46 6.84 -20.25
CA ALA A 69 -16.95 7.64 -19.12
C ALA A 69 -17.86 6.82 -18.18
N ALA A 70 -18.75 5.99 -18.73
CA ALA A 70 -19.59 5.10 -17.93
C ALA A 70 -18.76 4.02 -17.21
N ALA A 71 -17.68 3.53 -17.85
CA ALA A 71 -16.75 2.60 -17.21
C ALA A 71 -16.01 3.26 -16.03
N GLN A 72 -15.56 4.51 -16.18
CA GLN A 72 -14.93 5.26 -15.08
C GLN A 72 -15.88 5.45 -13.90
N THR A 73 -17.13 5.86 -14.16
CA THR A 73 -18.13 6.01 -13.10
C THR A 73 -18.39 4.70 -12.38
N ALA A 74 -18.56 3.60 -13.12
CA ALA A 74 -18.78 2.28 -12.53
C ALA A 74 -17.59 1.83 -11.65
N LEU A 75 -16.36 2.15 -12.05
CA LEU A 75 -15.16 1.88 -11.25
C LEU A 75 -15.12 2.73 -9.98
N LEU A 76 -15.41 4.02 -10.08
CA LEU A 76 -15.48 4.92 -8.92
C LEU A 76 -16.55 4.45 -7.93
N ASP A 77 -17.74 4.11 -8.40
CA ASP A 77 -18.84 3.62 -7.55
C ASP A 77 -18.47 2.33 -6.80
N ARG A 78 -17.67 1.46 -7.43
CA ARG A 78 -17.20 0.21 -6.83
C ARG A 78 -16.10 0.43 -5.80
N LEU A 79 -15.21 1.41 -6.03
CA LEU A 79 -13.99 1.61 -5.26
C LEU A 79 -14.12 2.66 -4.14
N ALA A 80 -14.93 3.71 -4.36
CA ALA A 80 -15.11 4.79 -3.40
C ALA A 80 -15.59 4.33 -2.01
N PRO A 81 -16.48 3.34 -1.86
CA PRO A 81 -16.89 2.86 -0.54
C PRO A 81 -15.75 2.23 0.28
N SER A 82 -14.73 1.69 -0.41
CA SER A 82 -13.59 1.03 0.25
C SER A 82 -12.42 1.97 0.52
N TYR A 83 -12.18 2.94 -0.35
CA TYR A 83 -10.93 3.72 -0.34
C TYR A 83 -11.17 5.24 -0.32
N GLY A 84 -12.42 5.70 -0.33
CA GLY A 84 -12.80 7.11 -0.26
C GLY A 84 -12.79 7.83 -1.61
N SER A 85 -13.05 9.14 -1.57
CA SER A 85 -13.19 10.01 -2.76
C SER A 85 -11.87 10.41 -3.42
N GLU A 86 -10.73 10.02 -2.85
CA GLU A 86 -9.38 10.35 -3.35
C GLU A 86 -8.89 9.34 -4.40
N VAL A 87 -9.66 8.29 -4.70
CA VAL A 87 -9.36 7.33 -5.76
C VAL A 87 -9.50 8.02 -7.12
N GLN A 88 -8.47 7.90 -7.95
CA GLN A 88 -8.49 8.42 -9.32
C GLN A 88 -8.61 7.28 -10.32
N VAL A 89 -9.52 7.42 -11.28
CA VAL A 89 -9.75 6.43 -12.33
C VAL A 89 -9.68 7.11 -13.69
N THR A 90 -8.84 6.59 -14.58
CA THR A 90 -8.72 7.04 -15.96
C THR A 90 -8.94 5.84 -16.86
N THR A 91 -10.01 5.87 -17.66
CA THR A 91 -10.28 4.86 -18.69
C THR A 91 -10.29 5.54 -20.05
N THR A 92 -9.52 5.01 -20.98
CA THR A 92 -9.44 5.49 -22.36
C THR A 92 -9.65 4.33 -23.32
N LEU A 93 -10.23 4.62 -24.48
CA LEU A 93 -10.36 3.69 -25.59
C LEU A 93 -9.57 4.27 -26.75
N THR A 94 -8.45 3.64 -27.10
CA THR A 94 -7.57 4.07 -28.18
C THR A 94 -7.28 2.88 -29.08
N ASP A 95 -7.55 3.01 -30.37
CA ASP A 95 -7.31 1.95 -31.38
C ASP A 95 -7.90 0.58 -31.02
N GLY A 96 -9.08 0.57 -30.39
CA GLY A 96 -9.76 -0.65 -29.95
C GLY A 96 -9.18 -1.28 -28.68
N VAL A 97 -8.23 -0.63 -28.01
CA VAL A 97 -7.69 -1.05 -26.70
C VAL A 97 -8.28 -0.17 -25.61
N ILE A 98 -8.86 -0.82 -24.61
CA ILE A 98 -9.32 -0.23 -23.37
C ILE A 98 -8.12 -0.19 -22.43
N ASP A 99 -7.65 1.02 -22.11
CA ASP A 99 -6.65 1.27 -21.08
C ASP A 99 -7.34 1.87 -19.86
N THR A 100 -7.28 1.16 -18.74
CA THR A 100 -7.79 1.65 -17.46
C THR A 100 -6.67 1.71 -16.44
N THR A 101 -6.44 2.90 -15.91
CA THR A 101 -5.53 3.18 -14.80
C THR A 101 -6.32 3.62 -13.56
N VAL A 102 -6.09 2.95 -12.44
CA VAL A 102 -6.67 3.28 -11.14
C VAL A 102 -5.55 3.62 -10.17
N THR A 103 -5.64 4.78 -9.53
CA THR A 103 -4.68 5.23 -8.52
C THR A 103 -5.37 5.33 -7.17
N VAL A 104 -4.86 4.59 -6.19
CA VAL A 104 -5.35 4.57 -4.80
C VAL A 104 -4.29 5.18 -3.89
N PRO A 105 -4.62 6.20 -3.07
CA PRO A 105 -3.68 6.78 -2.12
C PRO A 105 -3.26 5.77 -1.05
N MET A 106 -1.97 5.74 -0.74
CA MET A 106 -1.39 4.75 0.17
C MET A 106 -1.93 4.90 1.60
N SER A 107 -2.26 6.13 2.02
CA SER A 107 -2.87 6.43 3.34
C SER A 107 -4.19 5.70 3.62
N LYS A 108 -4.89 5.21 2.59
CA LYS A 108 -6.15 4.46 2.72
C LYS A 108 -5.95 2.95 2.70
N VAL A 109 -4.72 2.50 2.45
CA VAL A 109 -4.36 1.09 2.27
C VAL A 109 -3.51 0.57 3.43
N LEU A 110 -2.66 1.44 3.99
CA LEU A 110 -1.82 1.09 5.13
C LEU A 110 -2.68 0.93 6.39
N VAL A 111 -2.37 -0.10 7.17
CA VAL A 111 -3.06 -0.41 8.43
C VAL A 111 -2.29 0.18 9.60
N LEU A 112 -0.97 0.01 9.60
CA LEU A 112 -0.09 0.48 10.66
C LEU A 112 0.56 1.83 10.31
N GLY A 113 0.65 2.16 9.02
CA GLY A 113 1.17 3.44 8.54
C GLY A 113 2.66 3.60 8.76
N VAL A 114 3.41 2.48 8.83
CA VAL A 114 4.86 2.50 9.09
C VAL A 114 5.68 2.76 7.83
N LEU A 115 5.06 2.63 6.66
CA LEU A 115 5.67 3.00 5.40
C LEU A 115 5.78 4.53 5.30
N PRO A 116 6.95 5.06 4.94
CA PRO A 116 7.14 6.50 4.82
C PRO A 116 6.28 7.06 3.67
N GLY A 117 5.25 7.83 4.00
CA GLY A 117 4.36 8.45 3.02
C GLY A 117 5.05 9.44 2.06
N TRP A 118 6.25 9.91 2.41
CA TRP A 118 7.09 10.70 1.51
C TRP A 118 7.81 9.85 0.45
N ALA A 119 8.00 8.55 0.70
CA ALA A 119 8.62 7.63 -0.24
C ALA A 119 7.59 6.95 -1.15
N ILE A 120 6.40 6.66 -0.62
CA ILE A 120 5.32 5.97 -1.35
C ILE A 120 3.98 6.65 -1.06
N SER A 121 3.46 7.40 -2.03
CA SER A 121 2.25 8.21 -1.87
C SER A 121 0.99 7.51 -2.40
N ALA A 122 1.11 6.64 -3.41
CA ALA A 122 -0.03 5.95 -4.01
C ALA A 122 0.36 4.62 -4.67
N ILE A 123 -0.63 3.75 -4.87
CA ILE A 123 -0.54 2.54 -5.69
C ILE A 123 -1.31 2.82 -6.98
N SER A 124 -0.64 2.64 -8.12
CA SER A 124 -1.27 2.68 -9.44
C SER A 124 -1.44 1.27 -9.98
N VAL A 125 -2.63 0.96 -10.47
CA VAL A 125 -2.99 -0.31 -11.09
C VAL A 125 -3.46 -0.03 -12.51
N GLN A 126 -2.82 -0.65 -13.49
CA GLN A 126 -3.16 -0.49 -14.90
C GLN A 126 -3.56 -1.83 -15.50
N ALA A 127 -4.59 -1.82 -16.34
CA ALA A 127 -5.02 -2.99 -17.10
C ALA A 127 -5.42 -2.62 -18.53
N PHE A 128 -4.99 -3.46 -19.47
CA PHE A 128 -5.29 -3.33 -20.88
C PHE A 128 -6.23 -4.44 -21.32
N GLN A 129 -7.23 -4.11 -22.13
CA GLN A 129 -8.14 -5.08 -22.71
C GLN A 129 -8.55 -4.69 -24.13
N TYR A 130 -8.47 -5.64 -25.06
CA TYR A 130 -8.97 -5.43 -26.41
C TYR A 130 -10.50 -5.41 -26.43
N LYS A 131 -11.07 -4.46 -27.16
CA LYS A 131 -12.49 -4.42 -27.48
C LYS A 131 -12.71 -5.32 -28.70
N GLU A 132 -13.52 -6.36 -28.54
CA GLU A 132 -13.94 -7.19 -29.66
C GLU A 132 -14.92 -6.36 -30.51
N ILE A 133 -14.52 -6.11 -31.76
CA ILE A 133 -15.29 -5.34 -32.76
C ILE A 133 -16.29 -6.26 -33.44
#